data_AF-V7I0D3-F1
#
_entry.id   AF-V7I0D3-F1
#
_cell.length_a   1.000
_cell.length_b   1.000
_cell.length_c   1.000
_cell.angle_alpha   90.00
_cell.angle_beta   90.00
_cell.angle_gamma   90.00
#
_symmetry.space_group_name_H-M   'P 1'
#
loop_
_entity.id
_entity.type
_entity.pdbx_description
1 polymer ?
#
loop_
_entity_poly.entity_id
_entity_poly.type
_entity_poly.pdbx_seq_one_letter_code
_entity_poly.pdbx_strand_id
1 'polypeptide(L)'
;MPGDDMYYPLQVGNSLENFNGYLRDNTGVNISEKNKSYCELTGQYWAANNRQADVKGLVHYRRFFSNGKKNFFLSIEKKYRDIMSEATLDELMNQYDMILPNKRNYYIETNWQQYAHAHNEEDLKVLRSVLEEKYPDYLDIFDKWMAKKVGHKFNMLIAKAPIFDSYTEWVIDVLEEVENRIDISTYSAYNQRVFGFLSERLLDVWVEKNNINYVEIPVMFMGKQHWIKKIIRFLQRKFIGGSKE
;
A
#
# COMPACT_ATOMS: atom_id res chain seq x y z
N MET A 1 -2.20 -16.56 -12.55
CA MET A 1 -3.04 -16.06 -11.43
C MET A 1 -2.87 -17.01 -10.25
N PRO A 2 -3.12 -16.56 -9.01
CA PRO A 2 -3.32 -17.48 -7.89
C PRO A 2 -4.40 -18.51 -8.24
N GLY A 3 -4.29 -19.71 -7.68
CA GLY A 3 -5.25 -20.80 -7.94
C GLY A 3 -6.36 -20.93 -6.89
N ASP A 4 -6.28 -20.16 -5.81
CA ASP A 4 -7.26 -20.16 -4.72
C ASP A 4 -8.40 -19.17 -5.03
N ASP A 5 -9.64 -19.60 -4.78
CA ASP A 5 -10.87 -18.88 -5.15
C ASP A 5 -11.08 -17.59 -4.33
N MET A 6 -10.35 -17.40 -3.23
CA MET A 6 -10.38 -16.14 -2.49
C MET A 6 -9.76 -14.97 -3.27
N TYR A 7 -8.99 -15.23 -4.33
CA TYR A 7 -8.34 -14.20 -5.14
C TYR A 7 -9.19 -13.75 -6.33
N TYR A 8 -9.75 -12.56 -6.22
CA TYR A 8 -10.48 -11.93 -7.31
C TYR A 8 -9.58 -10.97 -8.10
N PRO A 9 -9.38 -11.18 -9.42
CA PRO A 9 -8.74 -10.17 -10.24
C PRO A 9 -9.60 -8.91 -10.32
N LEU A 10 -9.01 -7.75 -10.03
CA LEU A 10 -9.64 -6.45 -10.14
C LEU A 10 -8.85 -5.61 -11.14
N GLN A 11 -9.53 -5.14 -12.18
CA GLN A 11 -9.02 -4.12 -13.08
C GLN A 11 -9.37 -2.75 -12.49
N VAL A 12 -8.34 -1.97 -12.17
CA VAL A 12 -8.47 -0.65 -11.56
C VAL A 12 -8.46 0.48 -12.60
N GLY A 13 -9.10 1.58 -12.25
CA GLY A 13 -9.20 2.78 -13.07
C GLY A 13 -10.38 2.80 -14.06
N ASN A 14 -10.55 3.94 -14.70
CA ASN A 14 -11.72 4.24 -15.54
C ASN A 14 -11.52 3.93 -17.04
N SER A 15 -10.57 3.05 -17.40
CA SER A 15 -10.36 2.65 -18.81
C SER A 15 -11.62 2.05 -19.42
N LEU A 16 -11.90 2.37 -20.68
CA LEU A 16 -13.01 1.76 -21.44
C LEU A 16 -12.79 0.28 -21.76
N GLU A 17 -11.53 -0.17 -21.74
CA GLU A 17 -11.19 -1.58 -21.94
C GLU A 17 -11.62 -2.41 -20.74
N ASN A 18 -12.30 -3.53 -20.97
CA ASN A 18 -12.72 -4.46 -19.93
C ASN A 18 -12.08 -5.83 -20.15
N PHE A 19 -11.25 -6.26 -19.21
CA PHE A 19 -10.64 -7.59 -19.26
C PHE A 19 -11.66 -8.66 -18.85
N ASN A 20 -11.86 -9.65 -19.71
CA ASN A 20 -12.79 -10.75 -19.42
C ASN A 20 -12.38 -11.49 -18.15
N GLY A 21 -13.35 -11.73 -17.26
CA GLY A 21 -13.15 -12.40 -15.96
C GLY A 21 -12.56 -11.51 -14.85
N TYR A 22 -12.35 -10.21 -15.10
CA TYR A 22 -11.88 -9.27 -14.07
C TYR A 22 -13.07 -8.48 -13.52
N LEU A 23 -13.05 -8.25 -12.21
CA LEU A 23 -13.90 -7.22 -11.59
C LEU A 23 -13.42 -5.83 -12.01
N ARG A 24 -14.30 -4.85 -11.78
CA ARG A 24 -14.10 -3.46 -12.20
C ARG A 24 -14.34 -2.51 -11.03
N ASP A 25 -13.31 -1.73 -10.68
CA ASP A 25 -13.43 -0.73 -9.61
C ASP A 25 -14.25 0.50 -10.01
N ASN A 26 -14.61 0.65 -11.30
CA ASN A 26 -15.46 1.73 -11.81
C ASN A 26 -16.97 1.39 -11.80
N THR A 27 -17.38 0.51 -10.89
CA THR A 27 -18.78 0.08 -10.73
C THR A 27 -19.25 0.36 -9.30
N GLY A 28 -20.57 0.50 -9.08
CA GLY A 28 -21.10 0.77 -7.74
C GLY A 28 -20.52 2.05 -7.12
N VAL A 29 -20.29 2.04 -5.81
CA VAL A 29 -19.66 3.17 -5.09
C VAL A 29 -18.15 3.15 -5.36
N ASN A 30 -17.62 4.18 -6.00
CA ASN A 30 -16.22 4.18 -6.43
C ASN A 30 -15.60 5.58 -6.60
N ILE A 31 -14.27 5.57 -6.73
CA ILE A 31 -13.41 6.72 -7.05
C ILE A 31 -12.43 6.36 -8.20
N SER A 32 -12.87 5.52 -9.13
CA SER A 32 -12.00 4.94 -10.18
C SER A 32 -11.35 5.98 -11.09
N GLU A 33 -11.98 7.13 -11.29
CA GLU A 33 -11.44 8.28 -12.01
C GLU A 33 -10.18 8.85 -11.35
N LYS A 34 -10.03 8.68 -10.03
CA LYS A 34 -8.85 9.11 -9.26
C LYS A 34 -7.67 8.13 -9.37
N ASN A 35 -7.79 7.01 -10.09
CA ASN A 35 -6.76 5.95 -10.12
C ASN A 35 -5.37 6.44 -10.53
N LYS A 36 -5.28 7.46 -11.40
CA LYS A 36 -4.01 8.03 -11.84
C LYS A 36 -3.17 8.57 -10.66
N SER A 37 -3.81 9.07 -9.61
CA SER A 37 -3.17 9.68 -8.45
C SER A 37 -3.29 8.83 -7.17
N TYR A 38 -4.42 8.15 -6.98
CA TYR A 38 -4.70 7.26 -5.84
C TYR A 38 -4.22 5.82 -6.02
N CYS A 39 -3.90 5.43 -7.25
CA CYS A 39 -3.39 4.09 -7.58
C CYS A 39 -4.29 2.98 -7.01
N GLU A 40 -3.73 1.97 -6.35
CA GLU A 40 -4.45 0.81 -5.83
C GLU A 40 -5.51 1.16 -4.76
N LEU A 41 -5.48 2.35 -4.16
CA LEU A 41 -6.49 2.80 -3.18
C LEU A 41 -7.89 2.88 -3.79
N THR A 42 -8.00 3.12 -5.11
CA THR A 42 -9.29 3.06 -5.82
C THR A 42 -9.93 1.69 -5.74
N GLY A 43 -9.13 0.63 -5.91
CA GLY A 43 -9.57 -0.75 -5.70
C GLY A 43 -9.85 -1.07 -4.23
N GLN A 44 -9.07 -0.51 -3.30
CA GLN A 44 -9.32 -0.65 -1.85
C GLN A 44 -10.70 -0.07 -1.47
N TYR A 45 -10.96 1.17 -1.87
CA TYR A 45 -12.21 1.87 -1.62
C TYR A 45 -13.40 1.16 -2.25
N TRP A 46 -13.25 0.69 -3.50
CA TRP A 46 -14.29 -0.10 -4.16
C TRP A 46 -14.58 -1.39 -3.39
N ALA A 47 -13.56 -2.12 -2.94
CA ALA A 47 -13.75 -3.35 -2.17
C ALA A 47 -14.44 -3.08 -0.82
N ALA A 48 -14.07 -2.01 -0.12
CA ALA A 48 -14.70 -1.64 1.15
C ALA A 48 -16.21 -1.43 1.00
N ASN A 49 -16.64 -0.74 -0.05
CA ASN A 49 -18.05 -0.36 -0.26
C ASN A 49 -18.90 -1.40 -0.98
N ASN A 50 -18.32 -2.24 -1.83
CA ASN A 50 -19.08 -3.10 -2.75
C ASN A 50 -18.91 -4.60 -2.48
N ARG A 51 -17.97 -5.01 -1.62
CA ARG A 51 -17.75 -6.42 -1.30
C ARG A 51 -18.18 -6.74 0.12
N GLN A 52 -18.93 -7.82 0.25
CA GLN A 52 -19.30 -8.43 1.53
C GLN A 52 -18.46 -9.68 1.74
N ALA A 53 -17.67 -9.69 2.81
CA ALA A 53 -16.81 -10.79 3.23
C ALA A 53 -16.41 -10.55 4.70
N ASP A 54 -16.10 -11.61 5.46
CA ASP A 54 -15.61 -11.50 6.84
C ASP A 54 -14.17 -10.94 6.91
N VAL A 55 -13.38 -11.25 5.87
CA VAL A 55 -12.00 -10.80 5.70
C VAL A 55 -11.87 -10.16 4.31
N LYS A 56 -11.27 -8.97 4.27
CA LYS A 56 -11.01 -8.21 3.04
C LYS A 56 -9.51 -7.98 2.89
N GLY A 57 -9.03 -7.93 1.66
CA GLY A 57 -7.61 -7.75 1.41
C GLY A 57 -7.28 -7.15 0.05
N LEU A 58 -6.12 -6.52 -0.02
CA LEU A 58 -5.56 -5.92 -1.21
C LEU A 58 -4.13 -6.42 -1.41
N VAL A 59 -3.90 -7.05 -2.56
CA VAL A 59 -2.59 -7.51 -3.03
C VAL A 59 -2.32 -6.96 -4.42
N HIS A 60 -1.06 -6.92 -4.84
CA HIS A 60 -0.72 -6.43 -6.18
C HIS A 60 -0.75 -7.59 -7.18
N TYR A 61 -1.04 -7.29 -8.45
CA TYR A 61 -1.04 -8.30 -9.52
C TYR A 61 0.27 -9.10 -9.70
N ARG A 62 1.41 -8.60 -9.17
CA ARG A 62 2.73 -9.28 -9.20
C ARG A 62 3.36 -9.45 -7.81
N ARG A 63 2.63 -9.20 -6.73
CA ARG A 63 3.11 -9.35 -5.34
C ARG A 63 2.03 -9.95 -4.46
N PHE A 64 2.32 -11.07 -3.84
CA PHE A 64 1.37 -11.84 -3.03
C PHE A 64 1.99 -12.21 -1.70
N PHE A 65 1.18 -12.32 -0.65
CA PHE A 65 1.62 -12.92 0.62
C PHE A 65 1.97 -14.40 0.40
N SER A 66 2.99 -14.89 1.08
CA SER A 66 3.32 -16.32 1.10
C SER A 66 2.57 -17.09 2.18
N ASN A 67 2.63 -18.42 2.11
CA ASN A 67 2.24 -19.33 3.20
C ASN A 67 3.26 -19.31 4.36
N GLY A 68 3.67 -18.11 4.81
CA GLY A 68 4.57 -17.90 5.95
C GLY A 68 6.07 -18.07 5.68
N LYS A 69 6.49 -18.52 4.50
CA LYS A 69 7.92 -18.76 4.17
C LYS A 69 8.53 -17.64 3.32
N LYS A 70 9.82 -17.33 3.56
CA LYS A 70 10.61 -16.42 2.73
C LYS A 70 11.20 -17.17 1.54
N ASN A 71 10.70 -16.87 0.34
CA ASN A 71 11.00 -17.66 -0.85
C ASN A 71 11.73 -16.87 -1.96
N PHE A 72 12.90 -16.33 -1.63
CA PHE A 72 13.68 -15.47 -2.55
C PHE A 72 14.25 -16.19 -3.77
N PHE A 73 14.69 -17.44 -3.61
CA PHE A 73 15.40 -18.22 -4.66
C PHE A 73 14.51 -19.23 -5.39
N LEU A 74 13.20 -19.26 -5.09
CA LEU A 74 12.28 -20.17 -5.76
C LEU A 74 12.04 -19.76 -7.22
N SER A 75 11.84 -20.77 -8.07
CA SER A 75 11.32 -20.57 -9.43
C SER A 75 9.94 -19.90 -9.36
N ILE A 76 9.53 -19.24 -10.45
CA ILE A 76 8.24 -18.56 -10.51
C ILE A 76 7.07 -19.50 -10.20
N GLU A 77 7.11 -20.71 -10.76
CA GLU A 77 6.11 -21.76 -10.53
C GLU A 77 6.02 -22.17 -9.06
N LYS A 78 7.17 -22.34 -8.39
CA LYS A 78 7.21 -22.65 -6.96
C LYS A 78 6.70 -21.50 -6.10
N LYS A 79 6.90 -20.24 -6.51
CA LYS A 79 6.32 -19.07 -5.83
C LYS A 79 4.80 -19.03 -5.96
N TYR A 80 4.24 -19.35 -7.13
CA TYR A 80 2.78 -19.41 -7.30
C TYR A 80 2.14 -20.51 -6.44
N ARG A 81 2.81 -21.64 -6.25
CA ARG A 81 2.36 -22.71 -5.33
C ARG A 81 2.41 -22.35 -3.86
N ASP A 82 3.17 -21.33 -3.49
CA ASP A 82 3.37 -20.92 -2.10
C ASP A 82 2.61 -19.63 -1.76
N ILE A 83 1.74 -19.15 -2.67
CA ILE A 83 0.85 -18.03 -2.38
C ILE A 83 -0.05 -18.43 -1.20
N MET A 84 -0.30 -17.48 -0.30
CA MET A 84 -1.19 -17.66 0.84
C MET A 84 -2.48 -18.38 0.39
N SER A 85 -2.81 -19.51 1.03
CA SER A 85 -4.09 -20.20 0.81
C SER A 85 -5.14 -19.74 1.81
N GLU A 86 -6.41 -20.03 1.52
CA GLU A 86 -7.53 -19.81 2.42
C GLU A 86 -7.28 -20.44 3.81
N ALA A 87 -6.81 -21.69 3.86
CA ALA A 87 -6.50 -22.37 5.11
C ALA A 87 -5.46 -21.64 5.97
N THR A 88 -4.41 -21.07 5.36
CA THR A 88 -3.42 -20.26 6.09
C THR A 88 -3.99 -18.90 6.48
N LEU A 89 -4.82 -18.29 5.64
CA LEU A 89 -5.50 -17.05 5.96
C LEU A 89 -6.39 -17.23 7.20
N ASP A 90 -7.20 -18.29 7.25
CA ASP A 90 -8.10 -18.60 8.36
C ASP A 90 -7.35 -18.81 9.67
N GLU A 91 -6.23 -19.55 9.65
CA GLU A 91 -5.39 -19.76 10.84
C GLU A 91 -4.87 -18.43 11.40
N LEU A 92 -4.45 -17.51 10.53
CA LEU A 92 -3.96 -16.20 10.93
C LEU A 92 -5.11 -15.28 11.40
N MET A 93 -6.26 -15.29 10.75
CA MET A 93 -7.40 -14.42 11.11
C MET A 93 -8.14 -14.86 12.37
N ASN A 94 -7.92 -16.10 12.81
CA ASN A 94 -8.33 -16.56 14.15
C ASN A 94 -7.49 -15.95 15.29
N GLN A 95 -6.25 -15.53 15.02
CA GLN A 95 -5.32 -15.05 16.04
C GLN A 95 -5.03 -13.54 15.96
N TYR A 96 -5.13 -13.00 14.75
CA TYR A 96 -4.81 -11.61 14.43
C TYR A 96 -6.00 -10.93 13.78
N ASP A 97 -5.93 -9.61 13.70
CA ASP A 97 -6.96 -8.77 13.12
C ASP A 97 -6.56 -8.23 11.73
N MET A 98 -5.25 -8.18 11.48
CA MET A 98 -4.67 -7.70 10.22
C MET A 98 -3.39 -8.46 9.87
N ILE A 99 -3.13 -8.63 8.58
CA ILE A 99 -1.90 -9.16 7.99
C ILE A 99 -1.27 -8.05 7.16
N LEU A 100 0.00 -7.78 7.45
CA LEU A 100 0.81 -6.79 6.75
C LEU A 100 2.05 -7.42 6.13
N PRO A 101 2.66 -6.79 5.11
CA PRO A 101 3.97 -7.23 4.62
C PRO A 101 5.02 -7.11 5.72
N ASN A 102 6.17 -7.76 5.58
CA ASN A 102 7.29 -7.42 6.46
C ASN A 102 7.69 -5.95 6.32
N LYS A 103 7.96 -5.28 7.45
CA LYS A 103 8.46 -3.91 7.40
C LYS A 103 9.80 -3.83 6.67
N ARG A 104 10.03 -2.71 6.00
CA ARG A 104 11.30 -2.39 5.36
C ARG A 104 12.15 -1.52 6.28
N ASN A 105 13.41 -1.91 6.48
CA ASN A 105 14.42 -1.10 7.17
C ASN A 105 15.20 -0.23 6.17
N TYR A 106 15.18 1.08 6.35
CA TYR A 106 15.94 2.03 5.53
C TYR A 106 17.37 2.26 6.02
N TYR A 107 17.68 1.86 7.26
CA TYR A 107 18.97 1.92 7.99
C TYR A 107 19.59 3.32 8.13
N ILE A 108 19.47 4.18 7.12
CA ILE A 108 20.14 5.48 6.99
C ILE A 108 19.10 6.59 7.13
N GLU A 109 18.00 6.50 6.39
CA GLU A 109 16.97 7.54 6.28
C GLU A 109 15.74 7.24 7.15
N THR A 110 15.13 8.28 7.69
CA THR A 110 13.79 8.20 8.29
C THR A 110 12.71 8.12 7.21
N ASN A 111 11.47 7.75 7.58
CA ASN A 111 10.34 7.76 6.66
C ASN A 111 10.12 9.15 6.04
N TRP A 112 10.28 10.23 6.82
CA TRP A 112 10.23 11.61 6.33
C TRP A 112 11.31 11.88 5.28
N GLN A 113 12.58 11.63 5.63
CA GLN A 113 13.71 11.89 4.75
C GLN A 113 13.60 11.09 3.45
N GLN A 114 13.20 9.82 3.55
CA GLN A 114 13.02 8.96 2.38
C GLN A 114 11.95 9.51 1.43
N TYR A 115 10.85 10.03 1.97
CA TYR A 115 9.80 10.66 1.18
C TYR A 115 10.31 11.94 0.52
N ALA A 116 10.89 12.87 1.30
CA ALA A 116 11.43 14.14 0.80
C ALA A 116 12.52 13.96 -0.27
N HIS A 117 13.32 12.89 -0.20
CA HIS A 117 14.31 12.56 -1.23
C HIS A 117 13.69 12.00 -2.52
N ALA A 118 12.54 11.34 -2.43
CA ALA A 118 11.91 10.64 -3.56
C ALA A 118 10.75 11.42 -4.20
N HIS A 119 10.13 12.34 -3.46
CA HIS A 119 8.88 13.02 -3.77
C HIS A 119 8.95 14.50 -3.34
N ASN A 120 7.86 15.25 -3.52
CA ASN A 120 7.81 16.64 -3.06
C ASN A 120 7.53 16.70 -1.55
N GLU A 121 8.50 17.17 -0.76
CA GLU A 121 8.38 17.26 0.71
C GLU A 121 7.18 18.10 1.17
N GLU A 122 6.80 19.12 0.40
CA GLU A 122 5.67 19.98 0.74
C GLU A 122 4.35 19.19 0.84
N ASP A 123 4.17 18.13 0.04
CA ASP A 123 2.98 17.27 0.13
C ASP A 123 2.87 16.59 1.50
N LEU A 124 4.02 16.22 2.09
CA LEU A 124 4.05 15.57 3.40
C LEU A 124 3.81 16.58 4.53
N LYS A 125 4.24 17.83 4.36
CA LYS A 125 3.92 18.94 5.29
C LYS A 125 2.43 19.26 5.26
N VAL A 126 1.81 19.28 4.08
CA VAL A 126 0.36 19.45 3.93
C VAL A 126 -0.40 18.28 4.56
N LEU A 127 0.06 17.04 4.36
CA LEU A 127 -0.52 15.89 5.07
C LEU A 127 -0.46 16.07 6.59
N ARG A 128 0.69 16.50 7.12
CA ARG A 128 0.84 16.74 8.55
C ARG A 128 -0.12 17.82 9.06
N SER A 129 -0.31 18.93 8.33
CA SER A 129 -1.26 19.98 8.75
C SER A 129 -2.72 19.52 8.68
N VAL A 130 -3.09 18.71 7.68
CA VAL A 130 -4.41 18.06 7.63
C VAL A 130 -4.64 17.20 8.88
N LEU A 131 -3.64 16.41 9.29
CA LEU A 131 -3.73 15.62 10.52
C LEU A 131 -3.83 16.52 11.77
N GLU A 132 -3.04 17.58 11.86
CA GLU A 132 -3.10 18.53 12.98
C GLU A 132 -4.49 19.18 13.13
N GLU A 133 -5.12 19.56 12.02
CA GLU A 133 -6.42 20.23 12.02
C GLU A 133 -7.60 19.28 12.24
N LYS A 134 -7.62 18.12 11.56
CA LYS A 134 -8.79 17.23 11.52
C LYS A 134 -8.65 15.98 12.38
N TYR A 135 -7.42 15.54 12.60
CA TYR A 135 -7.10 14.30 13.31
C TYR A 135 -5.99 14.53 14.36
N PRO A 136 -6.11 15.54 15.25
CA PRO A 136 -5.02 15.97 16.13
C PRO A 136 -4.47 14.82 16.99
N ASP A 137 -5.37 13.91 17.36
CA ASP A 137 -5.09 12.66 18.08
C ASP A 137 -4.15 11.66 17.37
N TYR A 138 -3.89 11.85 16.07
CA TYR A 138 -2.96 11.08 15.26
C TYR A 138 -1.60 11.77 15.09
N LEU A 139 -1.50 13.08 15.37
CA LEU A 139 -0.34 13.90 15.02
C LEU A 139 0.95 13.43 15.72
N ASP A 140 0.88 13.19 17.03
CA ASP A 140 2.02 12.70 17.80
C ASP A 140 2.55 11.35 17.29
N ILE A 141 1.63 10.48 16.86
CA ILE A 141 1.95 9.16 16.33
C ILE A 141 2.55 9.29 14.94
N PHE A 142 1.99 10.17 14.10
CA PHE A 142 2.52 10.50 12.79
C PHE A 142 3.96 11.00 12.88
N ASP A 143 4.24 11.99 13.73
CA ASP A 143 5.58 12.56 13.89
C ASP A 143 6.59 11.50 14.37
N LYS A 144 6.20 10.68 15.35
CA LYS A 144 7.03 9.54 15.81
C LYS A 144 7.32 8.56 14.69
N TRP A 145 6.33 8.19 13.88
CA TRP A 145 6.50 7.25 12.77
C TRP A 145 7.31 7.84 11.62
N MET A 146 7.16 9.12 11.34
CA MET A 146 7.95 9.83 10.33
C MET A 146 9.43 9.91 10.70
N ALA A 147 9.75 9.92 11.99
CA ALA A 147 11.12 9.83 12.51
C ALA A 147 11.72 8.41 12.52
N LYS A 148 10.90 7.35 12.39
CA LYS A 148 11.40 5.97 12.33
C LYS A 148 12.10 5.68 10.99
N LYS A 149 13.04 4.73 11.01
CA LYS A 149 13.77 4.22 9.82
C LYS A 149 13.19 2.90 9.30
N VAL A 150 11.96 2.60 9.69
CA VAL A 150 11.26 1.35 9.42
C VAL A 150 9.79 1.64 9.13
N GLY A 151 9.16 0.86 8.26
CA GLY A 151 7.73 0.98 7.99
C GLY A 151 7.24 -0.06 6.98
N HIS A 152 5.92 -0.27 6.96
CA HIS A 152 5.23 -1.06 5.95
C HIS A 152 5.21 -0.32 4.61
N LYS A 153 5.16 -1.08 3.51
CA LYS A 153 5.20 -0.55 2.13
C LYS A 153 4.20 -1.30 1.25
N PHE A 154 4.00 -0.78 0.04
CA PHE A 154 3.17 -1.37 -1.01
C PHE A 154 1.66 -1.16 -0.87
N ASN A 155 1.12 -0.54 0.18
CA ASN A 155 -0.33 -0.49 0.40
C ASN A 155 -0.99 -1.89 0.30
N MET A 156 -0.28 -2.94 0.73
CA MET A 156 -0.81 -4.31 0.77
C MET A 156 -1.22 -4.62 2.19
N LEU A 157 -2.42 -5.15 2.36
CA LEU A 157 -2.96 -5.56 3.66
C LEU A 157 -4.08 -6.58 3.48
N ILE A 158 -4.30 -7.42 4.47
CA ILE A 158 -5.51 -8.25 4.62
C ILE A 158 -6.00 -8.02 6.04
N ALA A 159 -7.30 -7.83 6.27
CA ALA A 159 -7.82 -7.58 7.60
C ALA A 159 -9.27 -8.07 7.73
N LYS A 160 -9.71 -8.25 8.97
CA LYS A 160 -11.15 -8.40 9.26
C LYS A 160 -11.92 -7.21 8.67
N ALA A 161 -13.09 -7.46 8.12
CA ALA A 161 -13.82 -6.45 7.35
C ALA A 161 -14.04 -5.12 8.09
N PRO A 162 -14.44 -5.08 9.38
CA PRO A 162 -14.59 -3.81 10.09
C PRO A 162 -13.32 -2.96 10.13
N ILE A 163 -12.16 -3.60 10.22
CA ILE A 163 -10.85 -2.94 10.29
C ILE A 163 -10.42 -2.48 8.90
N PHE A 164 -10.59 -3.32 7.89
CA PHE A 164 -10.34 -2.96 6.49
C PHE A 164 -11.17 -1.72 6.10
N ASP A 165 -12.46 -1.74 6.41
CA ASP A 165 -13.40 -0.68 6.04
C ASP A 165 -13.09 0.61 6.79
N SER A 166 -12.87 0.54 8.11
CA SER A 166 -12.52 1.72 8.94
C SER A 166 -11.20 2.35 8.53
N TYR A 167 -10.17 1.55 8.22
CA TYR A 167 -8.91 2.07 7.71
C TYR A 167 -9.10 2.74 6.34
N THR A 168 -9.88 2.11 5.45
CA THR A 168 -10.12 2.61 4.10
C THR A 168 -10.88 3.93 4.13
N GLU A 169 -11.91 4.05 4.95
CA GLU A 169 -12.66 5.29 5.13
C GLU A 169 -11.75 6.42 5.65
N TRP A 170 -11.00 6.15 6.74
CA TRP A 170 -10.11 7.15 7.33
C TRP A 170 -9.00 7.61 6.38
N VAL A 171 -8.33 6.67 5.68
CA VAL A 171 -7.22 7.03 4.78
C VAL A 171 -7.73 7.81 3.56
N ILE A 172 -8.92 7.50 3.06
CA ILE A 172 -9.52 8.25 1.95
C ILE A 172 -9.92 9.66 2.42
N ASP A 173 -10.59 9.81 3.56
CA ASP A 173 -10.97 11.13 4.07
C ASP A 173 -9.75 12.04 4.27
N VAL A 174 -8.68 11.53 4.89
CA VAL A 174 -7.43 12.28 5.05
C VAL A 174 -6.83 12.69 3.70
N LEU A 175 -6.81 11.80 2.72
CA LEU A 175 -6.18 12.07 1.42
C LEU A 175 -7.01 13.01 0.56
N GLU A 176 -8.34 12.97 0.64
CA GLU A 176 -9.20 13.93 -0.05
C GLU A 176 -8.97 15.36 0.46
N GLU A 177 -8.70 15.50 1.75
CA GLU A 177 -8.34 16.79 2.34
C GLU A 177 -6.97 17.30 1.90
N VAL A 178 -6.01 16.39 1.70
CA VAL A 178 -4.73 16.76 1.08
C VAL A 178 -4.92 17.12 -0.39
N GLU A 179 -5.73 16.35 -1.13
CA GLU A 179 -6.05 16.59 -2.54
C GLU A 179 -6.63 17.99 -2.77
N ASN A 180 -7.48 18.47 -1.85
CA ASN A 180 -8.03 19.83 -1.90
C ASN A 180 -7.02 20.95 -1.64
N ARG A 181 -5.81 20.62 -1.16
CA ARG A 181 -4.78 21.59 -0.73
C ARG A 181 -3.52 21.59 -1.59
N ILE A 182 -3.36 20.63 -2.51
CA ILE A 182 -2.17 20.52 -3.37
C ILE A 182 -2.54 20.54 -4.85
N ASP A 183 -1.71 21.21 -5.67
CA ASP A 183 -1.83 21.17 -7.13
C ASP A 183 -0.76 20.23 -7.72
N ILE A 184 -1.21 19.13 -8.31
CA ILE A 184 -0.35 18.12 -8.93
C ILE A 184 -0.25 18.25 -10.46
N SER A 185 -0.86 19.28 -11.06
CA SER A 185 -0.91 19.46 -12.51
C SER A 185 0.48 19.57 -13.16
N THR A 186 1.43 20.13 -12.42
CA THR A 186 2.83 20.32 -12.84
C THR A 186 3.74 19.15 -12.45
N TYR A 187 3.24 18.15 -11.72
CA TYR A 187 4.05 17.02 -11.27
C TYR A 187 4.40 16.11 -12.44
N SER A 188 5.57 15.47 -12.36
CA SER A 188 5.91 14.40 -13.29
C SER A 188 4.89 13.27 -13.19
N ALA A 189 4.72 12.49 -14.26
CA ALA A 189 3.78 11.36 -14.28
C ALA A 189 4.02 10.37 -13.13
N TYR A 190 5.27 10.23 -12.67
CA TYR A 190 5.61 9.41 -11.50
C TYR A 190 5.07 10.00 -10.19
N ASN A 191 5.24 11.31 -9.98
CA ASN A 191 4.86 12.01 -8.75
C ASN A 191 3.36 12.37 -8.68
N GLN A 192 2.63 12.36 -9.80
CA GLN A 192 1.16 12.47 -9.77
C GLN A 192 0.48 11.39 -8.91
N ARG A 193 1.20 10.29 -8.61
CA ARG A 193 0.78 9.21 -7.70
C ARG A 193 0.93 9.54 -6.22
N VAL A 194 0.98 10.84 -5.89
CA VAL A 194 1.28 11.38 -4.56
C VAL A 194 0.43 10.74 -3.47
N PHE A 195 -0.88 10.56 -3.69
CA PHE A 195 -1.80 10.02 -2.68
C PHE A 195 -1.51 8.54 -2.38
N GLY A 196 -1.16 7.75 -3.40
CA GLY A 196 -0.67 6.38 -3.19
C GLY A 196 0.65 6.33 -2.41
N PHE A 197 1.51 7.35 -2.53
CA PHE A 197 2.72 7.44 -1.72
C PHE A 197 2.44 7.90 -0.29
N LEU A 198 1.55 8.87 -0.09
CA LEU A 198 1.15 9.36 1.23
C LEU A 198 0.43 8.26 2.03
N SER A 199 -0.44 7.47 1.41
CA SER A 199 -1.14 6.37 2.09
C SER A 199 -0.20 5.33 2.70
N GLU A 200 0.92 5.03 2.01
CA GLU A 200 1.93 4.09 2.55
C GLU A 200 2.55 4.59 3.87
N ARG A 201 2.53 5.90 4.13
CA ARG A 201 3.00 6.50 5.40
C ARG A 201 1.91 6.44 6.47
N LEU A 202 0.65 6.59 6.06
CA LEU A 202 -0.50 6.62 6.95
C LEU A 202 -0.89 5.25 7.53
N LEU A 203 -0.59 4.16 6.83
CA LEU A 203 -0.92 2.80 7.30
C LEU A 203 -0.34 2.49 8.69
N ASP A 204 0.97 2.71 8.88
CA ASP A 204 1.63 2.47 10.17
C ASP A 204 1.09 3.37 11.29
N VAL A 205 0.73 4.62 10.95
CA VAL A 205 0.18 5.59 11.89
C VAL A 205 -1.20 5.13 12.36
N TRP A 206 -2.04 4.67 11.44
CA TRP A 206 -3.38 4.18 11.77
C TRP A 206 -3.35 2.90 12.58
N VAL A 207 -2.50 1.95 12.20
CA VAL A 207 -2.31 0.68 12.91
C VAL A 207 -1.88 0.92 14.37
N GLU A 208 -0.92 1.81 14.58
CA GLU A 208 -0.44 2.17 15.92
C GLU A 208 -1.53 2.91 16.72
N LYS A 209 -2.17 3.92 16.14
CA LYS A 209 -3.21 4.72 16.83
C LYS A 209 -4.38 3.86 17.30
N ASN A 210 -4.79 2.89 16.48
CA ASN A 210 -5.94 2.04 16.75
C ASN A 210 -5.57 0.72 17.44
N ASN A 211 -4.30 0.54 17.84
CA ASN A 211 -3.80 -0.64 18.55
C ASN A 211 -4.17 -1.96 17.84
N ILE A 212 -4.05 -2.00 16.52
CA ILE A 212 -4.45 -3.17 15.73
C ILE A 212 -3.50 -4.33 16.01
N ASN A 213 -4.05 -5.49 16.34
CA ASN A 213 -3.27 -6.72 16.48
C ASN A 213 -2.96 -7.31 15.10
N TYR A 214 -1.76 -7.10 14.59
CA TYR A 214 -1.35 -7.57 13.26
C TYR A 214 -0.19 -8.55 13.29
N VAL A 215 -0.09 -9.33 12.21
CA VAL A 215 1.05 -10.21 11.92
C VAL A 215 1.73 -9.80 10.61
N GLU A 216 3.05 -9.91 10.55
CA GLU A 216 3.82 -9.64 9.33
C GLU A 216 4.12 -10.91 8.55
N ILE A 217 3.69 -10.96 7.29
CA ILE A 217 3.89 -12.10 6.39
C ILE A 217 4.81 -11.71 5.22
N PRO A 218 5.77 -12.57 4.82
CA PRO A 218 6.60 -12.30 3.66
C PRO A 218 5.80 -12.12 2.38
N VAL A 219 6.20 -11.14 1.57
CA VAL A 219 5.63 -10.91 0.24
C VAL A 219 6.55 -11.49 -0.84
N MET A 220 5.98 -12.28 -1.73
CA MET A 220 6.66 -12.85 -2.88
C MET A 220 6.52 -11.97 -4.12
N PHE A 221 7.64 -11.79 -4.82
CA PHE A 221 7.71 -11.04 -6.06
C PHE A 221 7.71 -12.00 -7.25
N MET A 222 6.71 -11.85 -8.12
CA MET A 222 6.48 -12.71 -9.29
C MET A 222 7.27 -12.25 -10.54
N GLY A 223 7.81 -11.03 -10.52
CA GLY A 223 8.70 -10.54 -11.59
C GLY A 223 10.17 -10.88 -11.36
N LYS A 224 10.97 -10.97 -12.45
CA LYS A 224 12.43 -11.07 -12.37
C LYS A 224 13.00 -9.88 -11.58
N GLN A 225 13.58 -10.15 -10.40
CA GLN A 225 14.24 -9.12 -9.60
C GLN A 225 15.69 -8.99 -10.07
N HIS A 226 16.02 -7.94 -10.81
CA HIS A 226 17.41 -7.63 -11.20
C HIS A 226 18.19 -7.03 -10.02
N TRP A 227 18.53 -7.86 -9.04
CA TRP A 227 19.19 -7.45 -7.80
C TRP A 227 20.50 -6.69 -8.02
N ILE A 228 21.33 -7.12 -8.96
CA ILE A 228 22.58 -6.43 -9.32
C ILE A 228 22.30 -4.99 -9.79
N LYS A 229 21.34 -4.79 -10.68
CA LYS A 229 20.95 -3.45 -11.15
C LYS A 229 20.37 -2.59 -10.02
N LYS A 230 19.60 -3.19 -9.09
CA LYS A 230 19.07 -2.49 -7.92
C LYS A 230 20.17 -2.01 -6.98
N ILE A 231 21.18 -2.84 -6.72
CA ILE A 231 22.33 -2.50 -5.88
C ILE A 231 23.15 -1.37 -6.52
N ILE A 232 23.44 -1.47 -7.83
CA ILE A 232 24.16 -0.41 -8.57
C ILE A 232 23.38 0.92 -8.53
N ARG A 233 22.07 0.92 -8.81
CA ARG A 233 21.23 2.12 -8.76
C ARG A 233 21.08 2.70 -7.34
N PHE A 234 21.13 1.85 -6.31
CA PHE A 234 21.12 2.30 -4.92
C PHE A 234 22.42 3.04 -4.59
N LEU A 235 23.57 2.48 -4.96
CA LEU A 235 24.88 3.13 -4.77
C LEU A 235 24.98 4.43 -5.56
N GLN A 236 24.52 4.45 -6.83
CA GLN A 236 24.48 5.66 -7.65
C GLN A 236 23.66 6.79 -6.99
N ARG A 237 22.44 6.50 -6.53
CA ARG A 237 21.60 7.50 -5.85
C ARG A 237 22.24 8.01 -4.55
N LYS A 238 22.91 7.13 -3.81
CA LYS A 238 23.53 7.46 -2.52
C LYS A 238 24.78 8.34 -2.66
N PHE A 239 25.58 8.14 -3.71
CA PHE A 239 26.89 8.79 -3.83
C PHE A 239 26.97 9.88 -4.91
N ILE A 240 26.03 9.92 -5.86
CA ILE A 240 26.11 10.82 -7.01
C ILE A 240 24.95 11.84 -7.01
N GLY A 241 23.92 11.66 -6.16
CA GLY A 241 22.71 12.48 -6.20
C GLY A 241 21.90 12.13 -7.45
N GLY A 242 20.85 11.33 -7.29
CA GLY A 242 20.02 10.91 -8.42
C GLY A 242 19.31 12.11 -9.04
N SER A 243 19.48 12.31 -10.35
CA SER A 243 18.66 13.21 -11.14
C SER A 243 17.18 12.86 -10.97
N LYS A 244 16.37 13.87 -10.65
CA LYS A 244 14.90 13.77 -10.64
C LYS A 244 14.44 13.60 -12.09
N GLU A 245 14.11 12.36 -12.47
CA GLU A 245 13.24 12.05 -13.61
C GLU A 245 12.03 11.26 -13.10
#